data_AF-A0A4U0SJS9-F1
#
_entry.id   AF-A0A4U0SJS9-F1
#
_cell.length_a   1.000
_cell.length_b   1.000
_cell.length_c   1.000
_cell.angle_alpha   90.00
_cell.angle_beta   90.00
_cell.angle_gamma   90.00
#
_symmetry.space_group_name_H-M   'P 1'
#
loop_
_entity.id
_entity.type
_entity.pdbx_description
1 polymer ?
#
loop_
_entity_poly.entity_id
_entity_poly.type
_entity_poly.pdbx_seq_one_letter_code
_entity_poly.pdbx_strand_id
1 'polypeptide(L)'
;MRSSNPIFSRRGFSRGDGGYAGFGGQPQQAYGGPNPYSGTPEQLQQMYQAPPAGPLQTGRMTMDDVVMRTGMTLGTVAVGAAVGWFALAGSFGVAIGAMLIAMVLGLVQSFKREPVPALILGYAAFEGIFLGVISELYNQQWSGAPLQAVLSTMAVSGGMLIAYRTRLIRVTARYQRIGMAIAIGFLLLLVVNMVLGLFGADLGLRSGGLGILVAIVGVLLGAFFLSLDFKQIEDGIQYGAPQRESWLAAFGLTLSLVWIYLEMLRLISILRD
;
A
#
# COMPACT_ATOMS: atom_id res chain seq x y z
N MET A 1 -53.59 -8.85 -10.27
CA MET A 1 -54.59 -8.48 -9.26
C MET A 1 -53.91 -7.57 -8.24
N ARG A 2 -54.31 -6.29 -8.12
CA ARG A 2 -53.70 -5.32 -7.20
C ARG A 2 -54.41 -5.40 -5.85
N SER A 3 -53.70 -5.74 -4.76
CA SER A 3 -54.27 -5.72 -3.41
C SER A 3 -54.15 -4.33 -2.80
N SER A 4 -55.28 -3.72 -2.46
CA SER A 4 -55.44 -2.43 -1.78
C SER A 4 -55.25 -2.54 -0.27
N ASN A 5 -54.14 -3.13 0.18
CA ASN A 5 -53.81 -3.23 1.60
C ASN A 5 -52.66 -2.28 1.98
N PRO A 6 -52.90 -1.22 2.76
CA PRO A 6 -51.93 -0.16 3.04
C PRO A 6 -50.78 -0.58 3.95
N ILE A 7 -50.84 -1.77 4.56
CA ILE A 7 -49.76 -2.29 5.42
C ILE A 7 -48.58 -2.83 4.60
N PHE A 8 -48.82 -3.25 3.34
CA PHE A 8 -47.78 -3.74 2.44
C PHE A 8 -47.15 -2.66 1.57
N SER A 9 -47.77 -1.48 1.47
CA SER A 9 -47.18 -0.30 0.81
C SER A 9 -46.17 0.46 1.69
N ARG A 10 -46.13 0.18 3.01
CA ARG A 10 -45.29 0.94 3.97
C ARG A 10 -43.93 0.31 4.28
N ARG A 11 -43.68 -0.92 3.85
CA ARG A 11 -42.34 -1.56 3.93
C ARG A 11 -41.97 -2.00 2.52
N GLY A 12 -41.20 -1.15 1.85
CA GLY A 12 -40.81 -1.29 0.45
C GLY A 12 -40.07 -2.59 0.17
N PHE A 13 -40.81 -3.60 -0.27
CA PHE A 13 -40.30 -4.71 -1.06
C PHE A 13 -41.04 -4.71 -2.40
N SER A 14 -40.84 -3.64 -3.17
CA SER A 14 -41.07 -3.68 -4.61
C SER A 14 -39.73 -4.02 -5.26
N ARG A 15 -39.64 -5.27 -5.73
CA ARG A 15 -38.58 -5.73 -6.62
C ARG A 15 -38.73 -4.94 -7.92
N GLY A 16 -37.93 -3.89 -8.07
CA GLY A 16 -37.82 -3.16 -9.33
C GLY A 16 -37.08 -4.03 -10.34
N ASP A 17 -37.77 -4.35 -11.43
CA ASP A 17 -37.19 -4.87 -12.66
C ASP A 17 -36.01 -3.99 -13.11
N GLY A 18 -34.91 -4.62 -13.49
CA GLY A 18 -33.93 -4.06 -14.44
C GLY A 18 -33.09 -2.87 -13.97
N GLY A 19 -32.31 -3.03 -12.90
CA GLY A 19 -31.29 -2.05 -12.51
C GLY A 19 -30.07 -2.05 -13.44
N TYR A 20 -30.11 -1.26 -14.51
CA TYR A 20 -28.90 -0.73 -15.15
C TYR A 20 -28.27 0.35 -14.25
N ALA A 21 -26.93 0.35 -14.18
CA ALA A 21 -26.14 1.26 -13.37
C ALA A 21 -26.39 2.74 -13.76
N GLY A 22 -27.01 3.49 -12.84
CA GLY A 22 -27.27 4.91 -12.99
C GLY A 22 -25.98 5.73 -12.94
N PHE A 23 -25.71 6.45 -14.02
CA PHE A 23 -24.78 7.56 -14.09
C PHE A 23 -25.47 8.80 -13.53
N GLY A 24 -25.01 9.33 -12.38
CA GLY A 24 -25.59 10.57 -11.83
C GLY A 24 -25.35 10.80 -10.34
N GLY A 25 -24.10 10.95 -9.93
CA GLY A 25 -23.74 11.56 -8.65
C GLY A 25 -23.05 12.88 -8.90
N GLN A 26 -23.80 13.98 -9.03
CA GLN A 26 -23.23 15.33 -8.99
C GLN A 26 -23.01 15.74 -7.52
N PRO A 27 -21.88 16.38 -7.17
CA PRO A 27 -21.76 17.06 -5.89
C PRO A 27 -22.66 18.30 -5.87
N GLN A 28 -23.36 18.44 -4.75
CA GLN A 28 -24.24 19.53 -4.36
C GLN A 28 -23.62 20.91 -4.65
N GLN A 29 -24.17 21.62 -5.64
CA GLN A 29 -23.90 23.05 -5.86
C GLN A 29 -25.11 23.90 -5.50
N ALA A 30 -24.78 25.07 -4.98
CA ALA A 30 -25.65 26.03 -4.34
C ALA A 30 -26.85 26.47 -5.20
N TYR A 31 -27.94 26.70 -4.47
CA TYR A 31 -29.20 27.35 -4.81
C TYR A 31 -29.05 28.43 -5.93
N GLY A 32 -29.56 28.16 -7.14
CA GLY A 32 -29.70 29.18 -8.20
C GLY A 32 -29.50 28.76 -9.66
N GLY A 33 -29.27 27.48 -9.99
CA GLY A 33 -29.02 27.02 -11.37
C GLY A 33 -30.29 26.56 -12.13
N PRO A 34 -30.43 26.85 -13.45
CA PRO A 34 -31.58 26.42 -14.25
C PRO A 34 -31.74 24.90 -14.33
N ASN A 35 -33.00 24.45 -14.42
CA ASN A 35 -33.42 23.05 -14.50
C ASN A 35 -32.63 22.24 -15.55
N PRO A 36 -32.09 21.03 -15.22
CA PRO A 36 -31.36 20.19 -16.18
C PRO A 36 -32.18 19.68 -17.38
N TYR A 37 -33.50 19.86 -17.35
CA TYR A 37 -34.43 19.41 -18.39
C TYR A 37 -34.85 20.53 -19.37
N SER A 38 -34.29 21.73 -19.26
CA SER A 38 -34.64 22.89 -20.12
C SER A 38 -33.49 23.36 -21.03
N GLY A 39 -32.63 22.45 -21.50
CA GLY A 39 -31.57 22.78 -22.46
C GLY A 39 -32.12 22.95 -23.88
N THR A 40 -31.62 23.94 -24.62
CA THR A 40 -31.91 24.03 -26.07
C THR A 40 -31.33 22.81 -26.80
N PRO A 41 -31.90 22.40 -27.96
CA PRO A 41 -31.39 21.25 -28.73
C PRO A 41 -29.89 21.34 -29.03
N GLU A 42 -29.37 22.56 -29.22
CA GLU A 42 -27.96 22.85 -29.46
C GLU A 42 -27.07 22.58 -28.24
N GLN A 43 -27.53 22.89 -27.01
CA GLN A 43 -26.80 22.57 -25.79
C GLN A 43 -26.70 21.06 -25.55
N LEU A 44 -27.77 20.31 -25.86
CA LEU A 44 -27.73 18.85 -25.79
C LEU A 44 -26.72 18.29 -26.80
N GLN A 45 -26.67 18.84 -28.01
CA GLN A 45 -25.72 18.43 -29.04
C GLN A 45 -24.27 18.70 -28.63
N GLN A 46 -23.99 19.85 -27.99
CA GLN A 46 -22.68 20.14 -27.41
C GLN A 46 -22.30 19.19 -26.26
N MET A 47 -23.27 18.77 -25.45
CA MET A 47 -23.02 17.80 -24.38
C MET A 47 -22.69 16.39 -24.92
N TYR A 48 -23.30 16.00 -26.05
CA TYR A 48 -22.96 14.76 -26.77
C TYR A 48 -21.63 14.83 -27.53
N GLN A 49 -21.22 16.03 -27.95
CA GLN A 49 -19.95 16.27 -28.64
C GLN A 49 -18.79 16.57 -27.67
N ALA A 50 -19.07 16.73 -26.39
CA ALA A 50 -18.04 17.00 -25.39
C ALA A 50 -17.06 15.81 -25.28
N PRO A 51 -15.75 16.07 -25.21
CA PRO A 51 -14.77 15.01 -24.97
C PRO A 51 -15.11 14.23 -23.69
N PRO A 52 -14.83 12.92 -23.64
CA PRO A 52 -15.04 12.14 -22.43
C PRO A 52 -14.29 12.78 -21.26
N ALA A 53 -14.97 12.95 -20.12
CA ALA A 53 -14.41 13.58 -18.94
C ALA A 53 -13.12 12.86 -18.49
N GLY A 54 -12.05 13.63 -18.27
CA GLY A 54 -10.76 13.11 -17.86
C GLY A 54 -10.76 12.54 -16.43
N PRO A 55 -9.71 11.82 -16.03
CA PRO A 55 -9.60 11.25 -14.68
C PRO A 55 -9.74 12.27 -13.54
N LEU A 56 -9.16 13.46 -13.70
CA LEU A 56 -9.28 14.57 -12.75
C LEU A 56 -10.72 15.11 -12.63
N GLN A 57 -11.53 14.96 -13.68
CA GLN A 57 -12.92 15.41 -13.73
C GLN A 57 -13.89 14.33 -13.23
N THR A 58 -13.52 13.05 -13.35
CA THR A 58 -14.32 11.92 -12.88
C THR A 58 -14.01 11.52 -11.43
N GLY A 59 -12.89 11.99 -10.87
CA GLY A 59 -12.47 11.69 -9.50
C GLY A 59 -12.13 10.22 -9.28
N ARG A 60 -11.80 9.49 -10.35
CA ARG A 60 -11.48 8.05 -10.32
C ARG A 60 -9.99 7.81 -10.27
N MET A 61 -9.61 6.71 -9.63
CA MET A 61 -8.24 6.23 -9.51
C MET A 61 -7.70 5.75 -10.86
N THR A 62 -6.48 6.18 -11.18
CA THR A 62 -5.75 5.75 -12.39
C THR A 62 -4.39 5.14 -12.05
N MET A 63 -3.77 4.50 -13.04
CA MET A 63 -2.40 4.00 -12.86
C MET A 63 -1.41 5.15 -12.66
N ASP A 64 -1.55 6.25 -13.39
CA ASP A 64 -0.68 7.43 -13.26
C ASP A 64 -0.76 8.03 -11.86
N ASP A 65 -1.96 8.06 -11.29
CA ASP A 65 -2.19 8.50 -9.91
C ASP A 65 -1.41 7.65 -8.89
N VAL A 66 -1.40 6.33 -9.07
CA VAL A 66 -0.69 5.39 -8.19
C VAL A 66 0.80 5.53 -8.36
N VAL A 67 1.29 5.57 -9.60
CA VAL A 67 2.73 5.71 -9.91
C VAL A 67 3.27 7.01 -9.32
N MET A 68 2.57 8.12 -9.52
CA MET A 68 2.98 9.42 -9.00
C MET A 68 3.03 9.44 -7.46
N ARG A 69 2.01 8.92 -6.77
CA ARG A 69 1.99 8.87 -5.30
C ARG A 69 2.98 7.87 -4.72
N THR A 70 3.21 6.76 -5.40
CA THR A 70 4.27 5.79 -5.03
C THR A 70 5.64 6.44 -5.18
N GLY A 71 5.87 7.18 -6.26
CA GLY A 71 7.09 7.97 -6.44
C GLY A 71 7.29 9.03 -5.36
N MET A 72 6.23 9.75 -4.96
CA MET A 72 6.30 10.72 -3.87
C MET A 72 6.60 10.07 -2.52
N THR A 73 5.95 8.95 -2.20
CA THR A 73 6.13 8.24 -0.93
C THR A 73 7.51 7.61 -0.83
N LEU A 74 7.95 6.87 -1.85
CA LEU A 74 9.31 6.33 -1.90
C LEU A 74 10.38 7.42 -1.96
N GLY A 75 10.14 8.51 -2.70
CA GLY A 75 11.03 9.67 -2.70
C GLY A 75 11.17 10.29 -1.31
N THR A 76 10.08 10.36 -0.55
CA THR A 76 10.09 10.83 0.84
C THR A 76 10.87 9.87 1.74
N VAL A 77 10.69 8.55 1.58
CA VAL A 77 11.50 7.54 2.28
C VAL A 77 12.99 7.72 1.96
N ALA A 78 13.34 7.90 0.68
CA ALA A 78 14.72 8.06 0.24
C ALA A 78 15.37 9.33 0.81
N VAL A 79 14.65 10.45 0.84
CA VAL A 79 15.11 11.70 1.47
C VAL A 79 15.30 11.50 2.97
N GLY A 80 14.33 10.89 3.65
CA GLY A 80 14.44 10.54 5.06
C GLY A 80 15.64 9.64 5.35
N ALA A 81 15.89 8.64 4.50
CA ALA A 81 17.01 7.73 4.61
C ALA A 81 18.35 8.43 4.40
N ALA A 82 18.45 9.35 3.44
CA ALA A 82 19.65 10.18 3.27
C ALA A 82 19.92 11.05 4.52
N VAL A 83 18.88 11.66 5.11
CA VAL A 83 19.02 12.41 6.37
C VAL A 83 19.47 11.50 7.51
N GLY A 84 18.84 10.33 7.66
CA GLY A 84 19.21 9.32 8.66
C GLY A 84 20.67 8.87 8.53
N TRP A 85 21.11 8.63 7.30
CA TRP A 85 22.47 8.19 6.98
C TRP A 85 23.51 9.28 7.22
N PHE A 86 23.34 10.48 6.67
CA PHE A 86 24.40 11.51 6.68
C PHE A 86 24.40 12.37 7.95
N ALA A 87 23.23 12.64 8.52
CA ALA A 87 23.09 13.60 9.62
C ALA A 87 22.88 12.95 11.00
N LEU A 88 22.41 11.70 11.03
CA LEU A 88 21.96 11.04 12.26
C LEU A 88 22.68 9.69 12.51
N ALA A 89 23.75 9.42 11.77
CA ALA A 89 24.58 8.22 11.93
C ALA A 89 25.04 8.04 13.40
N GLY A 90 25.00 6.81 13.88
CA GLY A 90 25.45 6.44 15.23
C GLY A 90 24.46 6.75 16.37
N SER A 91 23.34 7.43 16.10
CA SER A 91 22.34 7.75 17.12
C SER A 91 21.20 6.72 17.18
N PHE A 92 21.45 5.57 17.81
CA PHE A 92 20.46 4.48 17.90
C PHE A 92 19.13 4.91 18.55
N GLY A 93 19.18 5.84 19.52
CA GLY A 93 17.98 6.41 20.14
C GLY A 93 17.08 7.17 19.16
N VAL A 94 17.68 7.85 18.16
CA VAL A 94 16.93 8.55 17.10
C VAL A 94 16.28 7.55 16.15
N ALA A 95 16.98 6.45 15.82
CA ALA A 95 16.40 5.37 15.01
C ALA A 95 15.16 4.75 15.67
N ILE A 96 15.24 4.43 16.97
CA ILE A 96 14.09 3.91 17.72
C ILE A 96 12.96 4.93 17.75
N GLY A 97 13.26 6.20 18.03
CA GLY A 97 12.26 7.27 18.06
C GLY A 97 11.54 7.42 16.71
N ALA A 98 12.30 7.43 15.61
CA ALA A 98 11.76 7.50 14.26
C ALA A 98 10.90 6.26 13.93
N MET A 99 11.37 5.06 14.27
CA MET A 99 10.62 3.81 14.09
C MET A 99 9.29 3.83 14.85
N LEU A 100 9.28 4.30 16.10
CA LEU A 100 8.06 4.37 16.91
C LEU A 100 7.08 5.39 16.34
N ILE A 101 7.56 6.56 15.90
CA ILE A 101 6.70 7.57 15.25
C ILE A 101 6.13 7.02 13.95
N ALA A 102 6.96 6.39 13.10
CA ALA A 102 6.50 5.74 11.87
C ALA A 102 5.46 4.65 12.18
N MET A 103 5.72 3.76 13.13
CA MET A 103 4.78 2.73 13.55
C MET A 103 3.42 3.33 13.98
N VAL A 104 3.43 4.39 14.79
CA VAL A 104 2.20 5.07 15.23
C VAL A 104 1.47 5.70 14.04
N LEU A 105 2.16 6.40 13.14
CA LEU A 105 1.55 7.02 11.96
C LEU A 105 0.96 5.98 11.02
N GLY A 106 1.67 4.87 10.80
CA GLY A 106 1.20 3.74 9.99
C GLY A 106 -0.03 3.06 10.59
N LEU A 107 -0.05 2.85 11.90
CA LEU A 107 -1.21 2.32 12.62
C LEU A 107 -2.41 3.27 12.58
N VAL A 108 -2.19 4.57 12.79
CA VAL A 108 -3.27 5.57 12.70
C VAL A 108 -3.85 5.60 11.29
N GLN A 109 -3.01 5.49 10.26
CA GLN A 109 -3.48 5.42 8.88
C GLN A 109 -4.23 4.11 8.59
N SER A 110 -3.80 2.96 9.13
CA SER A 110 -4.47 1.68 8.90
C SER A 110 -5.85 1.57 9.55
N PHE A 111 -6.08 2.27 10.67
CA PHE A 111 -7.40 2.35 11.30
C PHE A 111 -8.32 3.40 10.68
N LYS A 112 -7.79 4.35 9.91
CA LYS A 112 -8.59 5.37 9.22
C LYS A 112 -9.23 4.79 7.97
N ARG A 113 -10.52 5.12 7.78
CA ARG A 113 -11.29 4.72 6.59
C ARG A 113 -10.90 5.49 5.33
N GLU A 114 -10.36 6.69 5.49
CA GLU A 114 -9.97 7.54 4.37
C GLU A 114 -8.44 7.73 4.34
N PRO A 115 -7.82 7.70 3.14
CA PRO A 115 -6.41 8.04 2.98
C PRO A 115 -6.12 9.47 3.44
N VAL A 116 -5.13 9.65 4.32
CA VAL A 116 -4.64 10.98 4.69
C VAL A 116 -3.21 11.14 4.17
N PRO A 117 -2.99 11.91 3.09
CA PRO A 117 -1.65 12.05 2.48
C PRO A 117 -0.58 12.52 3.45
N ALA A 118 -0.93 13.43 4.37
CA ALA A 118 0.00 13.94 5.37
C ALA A 118 0.48 12.85 6.33
N LEU A 119 -0.39 11.89 6.70
CA LEU A 119 0.02 10.77 7.57
C LEU A 119 0.92 9.80 6.82
N ILE A 120 0.62 9.53 5.54
CA ILE A 120 1.40 8.62 4.69
C ILE A 120 2.78 9.19 4.40
N LEU A 121 2.88 10.48 4.08
CA LEU A 121 4.16 11.15 3.87
C LEU A 121 4.93 11.34 5.18
N GLY A 122 4.23 11.62 6.29
CA GLY A 122 4.84 11.65 7.62
C GLY A 122 5.44 10.29 7.97
N TYR A 123 4.67 9.21 7.78
CA TYR A 123 5.15 7.84 7.92
C TYR A 123 6.41 7.63 7.08
N ALA A 124 6.35 7.93 5.78
CA ALA A 124 7.47 7.73 4.87
C ALA A 124 8.74 8.48 5.29
N ALA A 125 8.61 9.70 5.81
CA ALA A 125 9.75 10.49 6.26
C ALA A 125 10.43 9.86 7.48
N PHE A 126 9.66 9.49 8.52
CA PHE A 126 10.20 8.89 9.74
C PHE A 126 10.72 7.46 9.50
N GLU A 127 9.99 6.68 8.70
CA GLU A 127 10.44 5.36 8.26
C GLU A 127 11.77 5.48 7.49
N GLY A 128 11.86 6.45 6.57
CA GLY A 128 13.11 6.77 5.89
C GLY A 128 14.26 7.03 6.85
N ILE A 129 14.08 7.92 7.83
CA ILE A 129 15.12 8.22 8.84
C ILE A 129 15.57 6.95 9.58
N PHE A 130 14.61 6.12 10.02
CA PHE A 130 14.91 4.85 10.67
C PHE A 130 15.76 3.95 9.76
N LEU A 131 15.33 3.76 8.51
CA LEU A 131 16.07 2.96 7.53
C LEU A 131 17.45 3.54 7.30
N GLY A 132 17.62 4.86 7.18
CA GLY A 132 18.91 5.51 6.98
C GLY A 132 19.91 5.19 8.08
N VAL A 133 19.51 5.33 9.34
CA VAL A 133 20.37 5.03 10.49
C VAL A 133 20.71 3.54 10.55
N ILE A 134 19.73 2.65 10.39
CA ILE A 134 19.96 1.19 10.38
C ILE A 134 20.88 0.79 9.22
N SER A 135 20.68 1.35 8.04
CA SER A 135 21.48 1.05 6.85
C SER A 135 22.94 1.41 7.09
N GLU A 136 23.21 2.55 7.72
CA GLU A 136 24.57 2.96 8.04
C GLU A 136 25.21 2.04 9.09
N LEU A 137 24.46 1.61 10.12
CA LEU A 137 24.95 0.62 11.08
C LEU A 137 25.34 -0.70 10.39
N TYR A 138 24.54 -1.16 9.44
CA TYR A 138 24.88 -2.33 8.63
C TYR A 138 26.08 -2.07 7.71
N ASN A 139 26.22 -0.88 7.16
CA ASN A 139 27.33 -0.54 6.27
C ASN A 139 28.69 -0.51 6.99
N GLN A 140 28.70 -0.10 8.26
CA GLN A 140 29.92 -0.10 9.09
C GLN A 140 30.46 -1.51 9.33
N GLN A 141 29.56 -2.49 9.46
CA GLN A 141 29.94 -3.89 9.66
C GLN A 141 30.14 -4.65 8.33
N TRP A 142 29.27 -4.42 7.34
CA TRP A 142 29.30 -5.05 6.02
C TRP A 142 29.21 -3.99 4.92
N SER A 143 30.36 -3.44 4.55
CA SER A 143 30.46 -2.38 3.53
C SER A 143 29.75 -2.77 2.22
N GLY A 144 28.91 -1.84 1.74
CA GLY A 144 28.14 -1.99 0.50
C GLY A 144 26.91 -2.91 0.59
N ALA A 145 26.56 -3.42 1.78
CA ALA A 145 25.33 -4.20 1.97
C ALA A 145 24.05 -3.39 1.68
N PRO A 146 23.91 -2.12 2.10
CA PRO A 146 22.71 -1.34 1.79
C PRO A 146 22.45 -1.15 0.31
N LEU A 147 23.49 -0.87 -0.49
CA LEU A 147 23.37 -0.71 -1.93
C LEU A 147 22.90 -2.01 -2.60
N GLN A 148 23.46 -3.16 -2.18
CA GLN A 148 23.01 -4.47 -2.67
C GLN A 148 21.57 -4.75 -2.27
N ALA A 149 21.16 -4.44 -1.04
CA ALA A 149 19.78 -4.61 -0.59
C ALA A 149 18.80 -3.78 -1.42
N VAL A 150 19.15 -2.53 -1.78
CA VAL A 150 18.34 -1.69 -2.70
C VAL A 150 18.24 -2.35 -4.07
N LEU A 151 19.36 -2.77 -4.67
CA LEU A 151 19.37 -3.41 -5.98
C LEU A 151 18.56 -4.71 -6.00
N SER A 152 18.68 -5.53 -4.96
CA SER A 152 17.90 -6.76 -4.80
C SER A 152 16.41 -6.46 -4.61
N THR A 153 16.05 -5.44 -3.85
CA THR A 153 14.65 -5.01 -3.69
C THR A 153 14.06 -4.59 -5.02
N MET A 154 14.81 -3.81 -5.82
CA MET A 154 14.40 -3.43 -7.18
C MET A 154 14.27 -4.64 -8.11
N ALA A 155 15.19 -5.61 -8.02
CA ALA A 155 15.15 -6.84 -8.80
C ALA A 155 13.93 -7.72 -8.43
N VAL A 156 13.65 -7.91 -7.14
CA VAL A 156 12.48 -8.67 -6.65
C VAL A 156 11.19 -7.98 -7.09
N SER A 157 11.10 -6.67 -6.90
CA SER A 157 9.91 -5.89 -7.25
C SER A 157 9.65 -5.86 -8.75
N GLY A 158 10.70 -5.65 -9.55
CA GLY A 158 10.62 -5.69 -11.02
C GLY A 158 10.28 -7.09 -11.54
N GLY A 159 10.92 -8.13 -11.01
CA GLY A 159 10.61 -9.52 -11.34
C GLY A 159 9.17 -9.87 -11.01
N MET A 160 8.68 -9.43 -9.85
CA MET A 160 7.31 -9.67 -9.43
C MET A 160 6.29 -8.88 -10.25
N LEU A 161 6.61 -7.64 -10.62
CA LEU A 161 5.78 -6.84 -11.54
C LEU A 161 5.66 -7.51 -12.90
N ILE A 162 6.77 -8.04 -13.45
CA ILE A 162 6.76 -8.80 -14.70
C ILE A 162 5.91 -10.05 -14.55
N ALA A 163 6.09 -10.82 -13.47
CA ALA A 163 5.33 -12.04 -13.21
C ALA A 163 3.82 -11.76 -13.08
N TYR A 164 3.45 -10.65 -12.45
CA TYR A 164 2.06 -10.22 -12.32
C TYR A 164 1.48 -9.78 -13.69
N ARG A 165 2.18 -8.90 -14.42
CA ARG A 165 1.72 -8.40 -15.73
C ARG A 165 1.58 -9.51 -16.77
N THR A 166 2.50 -10.47 -16.77
CA THR A 166 2.45 -11.65 -17.65
C THR A 166 1.41 -12.68 -17.23
N ARG A 167 0.68 -12.44 -16.13
CA ARG A 167 -0.32 -13.35 -15.54
C ARG A 167 0.25 -14.73 -15.19
N LEU A 168 1.57 -14.82 -14.99
CA LEU A 168 2.21 -16.03 -14.43
C LEU A 168 1.67 -16.30 -13.02
N ILE A 169 1.41 -15.24 -12.27
CA ILE A 169 0.83 -15.31 -10.92
C ILE A 169 -0.58 -14.72 -10.97
N ARG A 170 -1.56 -15.51 -10.54
CA ARG A 170 -2.96 -15.08 -10.40
C ARG A 170 -3.35 -15.06 -8.92
N VAL A 171 -3.56 -13.86 -8.41
CA VAL A 171 -3.95 -13.63 -7.02
C VAL A 171 -5.44 -13.94 -6.87
N THR A 172 -5.74 -15.13 -6.33
CA THR A 172 -7.10 -15.60 -6.03
C THR A 172 -7.44 -15.42 -4.56
N ALA A 173 -8.71 -15.50 -4.19
CA ALA A 173 -9.13 -15.46 -2.78
C ALA A 173 -8.45 -16.55 -1.93
N ARG A 174 -8.20 -17.74 -2.51
CA ARG A 174 -7.47 -18.82 -1.82
C ARG A 174 -6.00 -18.44 -1.59
N TYR A 175 -5.34 -17.87 -2.59
CA TYR A 175 -3.97 -17.39 -2.50
C TYR A 175 -3.81 -16.34 -1.39
N GLN A 176 -4.72 -15.36 -1.35
CA GLN A 176 -4.73 -14.33 -0.30
C GLN A 176 -4.93 -14.92 1.09
N ARG A 177 -5.92 -15.81 1.29
CA ARG A 177 -6.19 -16.41 2.61
C ARG A 177 -5.02 -17.24 3.13
N ILE A 178 -4.44 -18.08 2.27
CA ILE A 178 -3.30 -18.93 2.66
C ILE A 178 -2.08 -18.06 2.95
N GLY A 179 -1.73 -17.14 2.05
CA GLY A 179 -0.54 -16.31 2.26
C GLY A 179 -0.68 -15.35 3.45
N MET A 180 -1.88 -14.83 3.72
CA MET A 180 -2.12 -14.06 4.96
C MET A 180 -1.97 -14.92 6.22
N ALA A 181 -2.41 -16.19 6.20
CA ALA A 181 -2.20 -17.09 7.33
C ALA A 181 -0.70 -17.36 7.56
N ILE A 182 0.08 -17.55 6.48
CA ILE A 182 1.53 -17.71 6.55
C ILE A 182 2.19 -16.43 7.09
N ALA A 183 1.79 -15.26 6.58
CA ALA A 183 2.30 -13.96 7.03
C ALA A 183 2.04 -13.71 8.52
N ILE A 184 0.83 -14.01 9.01
CA ILE A 184 0.49 -13.90 10.42
C ILE A 184 1.34 -14.87 11.25
N GLY A 185 1.49 -16.12 10.82
CA GLY A 185 2.34 -17.10 11.50
C GLY A 185 3.81 -16.65 11.58
N PHE A 186 4.33 -16.08 10.49
CA PHE A 186 5.68 -15.54 10.44
C PHE A 186 5.85 -14.34 11.38
N LEU A 187 4.90 -13.39 11.38
CA LEU A 187 4.91 -12.26 12.30
C LEU A 187 4.86 -12.71 13.77
N LEU A 188 4.01 -13.69 14.10
CA LEU A 188 3.95 -14.25 15.45
C LEU A 188 5.29 -14.87 15.86
N LEU A 189 5.96 -15.58 14.94
CA LEU A 189 7.30 -16.12 15.19
C LEU A 189 8.31 -15.01 15.46
N LEU A 190 8.30 -13.92 14.69
CA LEU A 190 9.18 -12.77 14.93
C LEU A 190 8.91 -12.11 16.28
N VAL A 191 7.63 -11.96 16.68
CA VAL A 191 7.23 -11.41 17.97
C VAL A 191 7.67 -12.31 19.11
N VAL A 192 7.44 -13.62 19.02
CA VAL A 192 7.90 -14.59 20.04
C VAL A 192 9.42 -14.53 20.18
N ASN A 193 10.16 -14.51 19.06
CA ASN A 193 11.61 -14.36 19.07
C ASN A 193 12.06 -13.06 19.74
N MET A 194 11.37 -11.95 19.47
CA MET A 194 11.65 -10.66 20.10
C MET A 194 11.42 -10.72 21.61
N VAL A 195 10.29 -11.26 22.05
CA VAL A 195 9.93 -11.37 23.48
C VAL A 195 10.90 -12.29 24.22
N LEU A 196 11.23 -13.46 23.66
CA LEU A 196 12.23 -14.38 24.24
C LEU A 196 13.61 -13.73 24.33
N GLY A 197 13.99 -12.93 23.32
CA GLY A 197 15.22 -12.14 23.33
C GLY A 197 15.29 -11.15 24.48
N LEU A 198 14.17 -10.57 24.92
CA LEU A 198 14.13 -9.71 26.11
C LEU A 198 14.44 -10.46 27.41
N PHE A 199 14.21 -11.78 27.43
CA PHE A 199 14.55 -12.67 28.54
C PHE A 199 15.93 -13.35 28.36
N GLY A 200 16.70 -12.95 27.34
CA GLY A 200 18.03 -13.51 27.06
C GLY A 200 18.02 -14.85 26.32
N ALA A 201 16.87 -15.31 25.82
CA ALA A 201 16.79 -16.52 25.00
C ALA A 201 16.88 -16.17 23.51
N ASP A 202 17.79 -16.82 22.78
CA ASP A 202 17.92 -16.70 21.33
C ASP A 202 17.47 -17.99 20.64
N LEU A 203 16.51 -17.89 19.74
CA LEU A 203 16.03 -19.00 18.92
C LEU A 203 16.96 -19.30 17.73
N GLY A 204 18.04 -18.54 17.54
CA GLY A 204 18.96 -18.68 16.41
C GLY A 204 18.33 -18.25 15.08
N LEU A 205 17.24 -17.48 15.13
CA LEU A 205 16.51 -17.02 13.94
C LEU A 205 17.19 -15.81 13.28
N ARG A 206 18.23 -15.26 13.91
CA ARG A 206 18.99 -14.09 13.46
C ARG A 206 20.38 -14.44 12.95
N SER A 207 20.83 -15.68 13.10
CA SER A 207 22.19 -16.12 12.75
C SER A 207 22.21 -17.55 12.21
N GLY A 208 23.25 -17.90 11.45
CA GLY A 208 23.44 -19.24 10.90
C GLY A 208 22.38 -19.68 9.88
N GLY A 209 22.34 -20.99 9.58
CA GLY A 209 21.49 -21.56 8.53
C GLY A 209 19.98 -21.39 8.73
N LEU A 210 19.51 -21.36 9.98
CA LEU A 210 18.11 -21.07 10.29
C LEU A 210 17.76 -19.61 10.02
N GLY A 211 18.64 -18.66 10.35
CA GLY A 211 18.46 -17.25 10.04
C GLY A 211 18.37 -16.99 8.53
N ILE A 212 19.18 -17.69 7.72
CA ILE A 212 19.10 -17.63 6.25
C ILE A 212 17.72 -18.09 5.76
N LEU A 213 17.23 -19.24 6.24
CA LEU A 213 15.92 -19.76 5.84
C LEU A 213 14.81 -18.77 6.19
N VAL A 214 14.84 -18.21 7.40
CA VAL A 214 13.87 -17.21 7.88
C VAL A 214 13.93 -15.94 7.03
N ALA A 215 15.12 -15.48 6.63
CA ALA A 215 15.30 -14.36 5.69
C ALA A 215 14.76 -14.65 4.30
N ILE A 216 15.01 -15.84 3.74
CA ILE A 216 14.44 -16.24 2.45
C ILE A 216 12.90 -16.24 2.52
N VAL A 217 12.32 -16.82 3.59
CA VAL A 217 10.87 -16.80 3.79
C VAL A 217 10.35 -15.37 3.92
N GLY A 218 11.05 -14.50 4.64
CA GLY A 218 10.70 -13.09 4.78
C GLY A 218 10.70 -12.34 3.44
N VAL A 219 11.68 -12.57 2.57
CA VAL A 219 11.73 -12.00 1.21
C VAL A 219 10.58 -12.53 0.35
N LEU A 220 10.29 -13.84 0.41
CA LEU A 220 9.16 -14.44 -0.31
C LEU A 220 7.82 -13.87 0.16
N LEU A 221 7.67 -13.60 1.45
CA LEU A 221 6.49 -12.94 2.01
C LEU A 221 6.39 -11.47 1.56
N GLY A 222 7.50 -10.76 1.47
CA GLY A 222 7.54 -9.42 0.88
C GLY A 222 7.07 -9.42 -0.57
N ALA A 223 7.57 -10.35 -1.38
CA ALA A 223 7.11 -10.53 -2.76
C ALA A 223 5.62 -10.92 -2.84
N PHE A 224 5.13 -11.74 -1.90
CA PHE A 224 3.72 -12.06 -1.76
C PHE A 224 2.88 -10.81 -1.47
N PHE A 225 3.28 -9.94 -0.54
CA PHE A 225 2.55 -8.70 -0.25
C PHE A 225 2.48 -7.78 -1.46
N LEU A 226 3.60 -7.63 -2.17
CA LEU A 226 3.66 -6.84 -3.40
C LEU A 226 2.71 -7.38 -4.49
N SER A 227 2.46 -8.70 -4.53
CA SER A 227 1.42 -9.29 -5.38
C SER A 227 0.00 -8.85 -5.00
N LEU A 228 -0.28 -8.75 -3.69
CA LEU A 228 -1.58 -8.32 -3.18
C LEU A 228 -1.78 -6.83 -3.48
N ASP A 229 -0.72 -6.02 -3.34
CA ASP A 229 -0.75 -4.61 -3.65
C ASP A 229 -1.09 -4.38 -5.13
N PHE A 230 -0.44 -5.12 -6.04
CA PHE A 230 -0.75 -5.05 -7.47
C PHE A 230 -2.20 -5.44 -7.79
N LYS A 231 -2.71 -6.50 -7.14
CA LYS A 231 -4.11 -6.87 -7.28
C LYS A 231 -5.04 -5.77 -6.76
N GLN A 232 -4.75 -5.20 -5.60
CA GLN A 232 -5.56 -4.13 -5.02
C GLN A 232 -5.60 -2.90 -5.94
N ILE A 233 -4.47 -2.56 -6.58
CA ILE A 233 -4.39 -1.48 -7.55
C ILE A 233 -5.23 -1.78 -8.79
N GLU A 234 -5.08 -2.97 -9.37
CA GLU A 234 -5.83 -3.40 -10.55
C GLU A 234 -7.34 -3.41 -10.28
N ASP A 235 -7.76 -4.04 -9.18
CA ASP A 235 -9.16 -4.10 -8.75
C ASP A 235 -9.68 -2.66 -8.48
N GLY A 236 -8.89 -1.82 -7.81
CA GLY A 236 -9.25 -0.42 -7.52
C GLY A 236 -9.51 0.40 -8.78
N ILE A 237 -8.65 0.28 -9.79
CA ILE A 237 -8.83 0.95 -11.08
C ILE A 237 -10.03 0.36 -11.85
N GLN A 238 -10.14 -0.98 -11.89
CA GLN A 238 -11.21 -1.67 -12.62
C GLN A 238 -12.60 -1.34 -12.08
N TYR A 239 -12.75 -1.25 -10.75
CA TYR A 239 -14.01 -0.89 -10.10
C TYR A 239 -14.23 0.62 -9.96
N GLY A 240 -13.30 1.45 -10.45
CA GLY A 240 -13.43 2.91 -10.45
C GLY A 240 -13.36 3.53 -9.05
N ALA A 241 -12.46 3.03 -8.20
CA ALA A 241 -12.23 3.56 -6.86
C ALA A 241 -11.95 5.08 -6.89
N PRO A 242 -12.31 5.84 -5.84
CA PRO A 242 -12.00 7.26 -5.77
C PRO A 242 -10.50 7.54 -5.92
N GLN A 243 -10.13 8.65 -6.56
CA GLN A 243 -8.74 9.02 -6.81
C GLN A 243 -7.89 9.02 -5.53
N ARG A 244 -8.48 9.43 -4.40
CA ARG A 244 -7.81 9.45 -3.08
C ARG A 244 -7.27 8.08 -2.65
N GLU A 245 -7.89 6.97 -3.06
CA GLU A 245 -7.47 5.60 -2.73
C GLU A 245 -6.09 5.24 -3.28
N SER A 246 -5.62 5.96 -4.32
CA SER A 246 -4.25 5.80 -4.82
C SER A 246 -3.16 6.12 -3.78
N TRP A 247 -3.48 6.91 -2.74
CA TRP A 247 -2.59 7.12 -1.60
C TRP A 247 -2.44 5.86 -0.73
N LEU A 248 -3.53 5.12 -0.51
CA LEU A 248 -3.46 3.84 0.21
C LEU A 248 -2.72 2.79 -0.59
N ALA A 249 -2.94 2.74 -1.91
CA ALA A 249 -2.18 1.86 -2.80
C ALA A 249 -0.67 2.15 -2.75
N ALA A 250 -0.29 3.44 -2.83
CA ALA A 250 1.11 3.86 -2.71
C ALA A 250 1.72 3.54 -1.34
N PHE A 251 0.94 3.69 -0.28
CA PHE A 251 1.35 3.33 1.08
C PHE A 251 1.61 1.82 1.21
N GLY A 252 0.70 0.96 0.73
CA GLY A 252 0.87 -0.50 0.74
C GLY A 252 2.13 -0.93 -0.02
N LEU A 253 2.31 -0.42 -1.25
CA LEU A 253 3.53 -0.66 -2.03
C LEU A 253 4.79 -0.23 -1.28
N THR A 254 4.77 0.93 -0.63
CA THR A 254 5.91 1.42 0.15
C THR A 254 6.23 0.49 1.32
N LEU A 255 5.23 0.02 2.05
CA LEU A 255 5.42 -0.94 3.14
C LEU A 255 6.05 -2.24 2.64
N SER A 256 5.53 -2.80 1.55
CA SER A 256 6.05 -4.03 0.95
C SER A 256 7.50 -3.87 0.48
N LEU A 257 7.84 -2.72 -0.13
CA LEU A 257 9.20 -2.44 -0.59
C LEU A 257 10.18 -2.26 0.58
N VAL A 258 9.78 -1.52 1.61
CA VAL A 258 10.59 -1.34 2.82
C VAL A 258 10.80 -2.67 3.55
N TRP A 259 9.75 -3.50 3.62
CA TRP A 259 9.86 -4.85 4.17
C TRP A 259 10.89 -5.69 3.43
N ILE A 260 10.78 -5.77 2.09
CA ILE A 260 11.75 -6.51 1.26
C ILE A 260 13.16 -5.97 1.48
N TYR A 261 13.32 -4.65 1.55
CA TYR A 261 14.62 -4.03 1.80
C TYR A 261 15.25 -4.50 3.13
N LEU A 262 14.50 -4.46 4.23
CA LEU A 262 14.99 -4.90 5.54
C LEU A 262 15.32 -6.40 5.55
N GLU A 263 14.49 -7.22 4.91
CA GLU A 263 14.73 -8.66 4.78
C GLU A 263 15.96 -8.98 3.93
N MET A 264 16.18 -8.24 2.84
CA MET A 264 17.40 -8.34 2.02
C MET A 264 18.64 -7.91 2.80
N LEU A 265 18.53 -6.83 3.58
CA LEU A 265 19.62 -6.35 4.42
C LEU A 265 20.01 -7.41 5.47
N ARG A 266 19.01 -8.03 6.11
CA ARG A 266 19.22 -9.17 7.02
C ARG A 266 19.82 -10.38 6.32
N LEU A 267 19.33 -10.73 5.14
CA LEU A 267 19.87 -11.87 4.39
C LEU A 267 21.35 -11.65 4.05
N ILE A 268 21.70 -10.45 3.58
CA ILE A 268 23.08 -10.11 3.21
C ILE A 268 24.00 -10.10 4.43
N SER A 269 23.54 -9.61 5.58
CA SER A 269 24.36 -9.64 6.80
C SER A 269 24.66 -11.09 7.22
N ILE A 270 23.65 -11.95 7.29
CA ILE A 270 23.83 -13.34 7.73
C ILE A 270 24.72 -14.14 6.76
N LEU A 271 24.67 -13.84 5.46
CA LEU A 271 25.53 -14.50 4.46
C LEU A 271 26.99 -14.05 4.51
N ARG A 272 27.26 -12.91 5.16
CA ARG A 272 28.59 -12.29 5.24
C ARG A 272 29.20 -12.33 6.64
N ASP A 273 28.44 -12.80 7.62
CA ASP A 273 28.87 -13.17 8.97
C ASP A 273 29.52 -14.55 9.01
#